data_AF-A0A5P1FJN6-F1
#
_entry.id   AF-A0A5P1FJN6-F1
#
_cell.length_a   1.000
_cell.length_b   1.000
_cell.length_c   1.000
_cell.angle_alpha   90.00
_cell.angle_beta   90.00
_cell.angle_gamma   90.00
#
_symmetry.space_group_name_H-M   'P 1'
#
loop_
_entity.id
_entity.type
_entity.pdbx_description
1 polymer ?
#
loop_
_entity_poly.entity_id
_entity_poly.type
_entity_poly.pdbx_seq_one_letter_code
_entity_poly.pdbx_strand_id
1 'polypeptide(L)' 'MHGSTPRVAYQGVPGAYSEAAAGKAYFNCEAIPCDQFEVAFQAVELWIADRAVLPVEIYLKQPRAPKGPSELQA' A
#
# COMPACT_ATOMS: atom_id res chain seq x y z
N MET A 1 21.76 8.75 -10.97
CA MET A 1 20.79 7.69 -11.34
C MET A 1 19.40 8.32 -11.27
N HIS A 2 18.96 8.98 -12.33
CA HIS A 2 17.64 9.61 -12.42
C HIS A 2 16.87 8.82 -13.48
N GLY A 3 15.65 8.33 -13.23
CA GLY A 3 14.91 7.77 -14.36
C GLY A 3 13.53 7.17 -14.12
N SER A 4 13.35 6.29 -13.13
CA SER A 4 12.07 5.57 -13.01
C SER A 4 11.45 5.72 -11.63
N THR A 5 10.21 6.19 -11.63
CA THR A 5 9.29 6.10 -10.50
C THR A 5 9.14 4.63 -10.11
N PRO A 6 9.57 4.21 -8.90
CA PRO A 6 9.50 2.81 -8.51
C PRO A 6 8.03 2.38 -8.38
N ARG A 7 7.71 1.21 -8.93
CA ARG A 7 6.40 0.57 -8.79
C ARG A 7 6.38 -0.25 -7.51
N VAL A 8 5.44 0.04 -6.63
CA VAL A 8 5.39 -0.55 -5.29
C VAL A 8 4.05 -1.23 -5.09
N ALA A 9 4.05 -2.56 -5.06
CA ALA A 9 2.87 -3.34 -4.74
C ALA A 9 2.51 -3.23 -3.26
N TYR A 10 1.22 -3.17 -2.96
CA TYR A 10 0.73 -3.22 -1.59
C TYR A 10 -0.61 -3.95 -1.54
N GLN A 11 -0.89 -4.62 -0.42
CA GLN A 11 -2.20 -5.25 -0.23
C GLN A 11 -3.22 -4.21 0.25
N GLY A 12 -4.36 -4.16 -0.43
CA GLY A 12 -5.48 -3.28 -0.12
C GLY A 12 -5.96 -2.48 -1.33
N VAL A 13 -6.77 -1.46 -1.05
CA VAL A 13 -7.37 -0.57 -2.04
C VAL A 13 -6.66 0.80 -2.03
N PRO A 14 -6.78 1.62 -3.09
CA PRO A 14 -6.35 3.02 -3.05
C PRO A 14 -6.91 3.75 -1.83
N GLY A 15 -6.08 4.55 -1.16
CA GLY A 15 -6.37 5.22 0.11
C GLY A 15 -6.12 4.37 1.37
N ALA A 16 -5.74 3.10 1.24
CA ALA A 16 -5.40 2.26 2.39
C ALA A 16 -4.13 2.73 3.11
N TYR A 17 -3.97 2.36 4.37
CA TYR A 17 -2.77 2.66 5.15
C TYR A 17 -1.48 2.16 4.46
N SER A 18 -1.56 1.01 3.81
CA SER A 18 -0.45 0.41 3.07
C SER A 18 0.01 1.27 1.87
N GLU A 19 -0.90 2.01 1.21
CA GLU A 19 -0.54 2.95 0.13
C GLU A 19 0.25 4.15 0.69
N ALA A 20 -0.22 4.71 1.81
CA ALA A 20 0.50 5.78 2.49
C ALA A 20 1.87 5.31 3.00
N ALA A 21 1.98 4.05 3.45
CA ALA A 21 3.26 3.45 3.84
C ALA A 21 4.21 3.30 2.64
N ALA A 22 3.69 2.89 1.47
CA ALA A 22 4.47 2.84 0.22
C ALA A 22 5.03 4.22 -0.15
N GLY A 23 4.21 5.27 -0.13
CA GLY A 23 4.65 6.63 -0.43
C GLY A 23 5.67 7.20 0.58
N LYS A 24 5.64 6.74 1.84
CA LYS A 24 6.63 7.11 2.86
C LYS A 24 7.95 6.35 2.69
N ALA A 25 7.90 5.06 2.31
CA ALA A 25 9.08 4.23 2.12
C ALA A 25 9.80 4.54 0.80
N TYR A 26 9.06 4.93 -0.23
CA TYR A 26 9.56 5.16 -1.57
C TYR A 26 9.08 6.51 -2.10
N PHE A 27 9.99 7.49 -2.14
CA PHE A 27 9.70 8.82 -2.64
C PHE A 27 9.26 8.77 -4.12
N ASN A 28 8.14 9.42 -4.44
CA ASN A 28 7.58 9.51 -5.79
C ASN A 28 7.34 8.13 -6.45
N CYS A 29 6.87 7.14 -5.68
CA CYS A 29 6.52 5.81 -6.18
C CYS A 29 5.14 5.76 -6.84
N GLU A 30 4.96 4.81 -7.77
CA GLU A 30 3.66 4.40 -8.28
C GLU A 30 3.16 3.22 -7.44
N ALA A 31 2.06 3.41 -6.71
CA ALA A 31 1.51 2.39 -5.85
C ALA A 31 0.59 1.45 -6.65
N ILE A 32 0.82 0.13 -6.55
CA ILE A 32 0.03 -0.91 -7.23
C ILE A 32 -0.83 -1.64 -6.20
N PRO A 33 -2.16 -1.41 -6.15
CA PRO A 33 -3.05 -2.12 -5.26
C PRO A 33 -3.14 -3.60 -5.63
N CYS A 34 -3.13 -4.46 -4.63
CA CYS A 34 -3.27 -5.91 -4.76
C CYS A 34 -4.36 -6.39 -3.79
N ASP A 35 -5.24 -7.27 -4.24
CA ASP A 35 -6.34 -7.74 -3.41
C ASP A 35 -5.85 -8.59 -2.23
N GLN A 36 -4.80 -9.38 -2.43
CA GLN A 36 -4.24 -10.32 -1.44
C GLN A 36 -2.72 -10.14 -1.30
N PHE A 37 -2.13 -10.65 -0.21
CA PHE A 37 -0.69 -10.56 0.02
C PHE A 37 0.11 -11.33 -1.04
N GLU A 38 -0.38 -12.51 -1.41
CA GLU A 38 0.18 -13.38 -2.43
C GLU A 38 0.27 -12.67 -3.77
N VAL A 39 -0.73 -11.85 -4.11
CA VAL A 39 -0.73 -11.06 -5.35
C VAL A 39 0.36 -9.99 -5.32
N ALA A 40 0.60 -9.35 -4.17
CA ALA A 40 1.70 -8.39 -4.04
C ALA A 40 3.08 -9.06 -4.15
N PHE A 41 3.23 -10.29 -3.64
CA PHE A 41 4.45 -11.08 -3.85
C PHE A 41 4.63 -11.46 -5.33
N GLN A 42 3.60 -12.00 -5.97
CA GLN A 42 3.61 -12.36 -7.38
C GLN A 42 3.92 -11.16 -8.28
N ALA A 43 3.42 -9.97 -7.94
CA ALA A 43 3.71 -8.76 -8.69
C ALA A 43 5.22 -8.46 -8.72
N VAL A 44 5.95 -8.74 -7.63
CA VAL A 44 7.41 -8.59 -7.59
C VAL A 44 8.09 -9.72 -8.35
N GLU A 45 7.67 -10.97 -8.18
CA GLU A 45 8.24 -12.14 -8.88
C GLU A 45 8.11 -12.02 -10.41
N LEU A 46 7.00 -11.45 -10.88
CA LEU A 46 6.70 -11.24 -12.30
C LEU A 46 7.19 -9.89 -12.84
N TRP A 47 7.93 -9.11 -12.06
CA TRP A 47 8.45 -7.78 -12.43
C TRP A 47 7.36 -6.74 -12.80
N ILE A 48 6.13 -6.96 -12.36
CA ILE A 48 5.01 -6.00 -12.45
C ILE A 48 5.23 -4.85 -11.46
N ALA A 49 5.77 -5.17 -10.28
CA ALA A 49 6.23 -4.21 -9.29
C ALA A 49 7.73 -4.41 -9.04
N ASP A 50 8.42 -3.33 -8.67
CA ASP A 50 9.84 -3.38 -8.35
C ASP A 50 10.05 -3.77 -6.88
N ARG A 51 9.07 -3.45 -6.01
CA ARG A 51 9.06 -3.75 -4.57
C ARG A 51 7.65 -3.97 -4.06
N ALA A 52 7.51 -4.56 -2.87
CA ALA A 52 6.25 -4.67 -2.16
C ALA A 52 6.34 -4.09 -0.74
N VAL A 53 5.23 -3.51 -0.26
CA VAL A 53 5.04 -3.09 1.14
C VAL A 53 3.95 -3.94 1.76
N LEU A 54 4.33 -4.72 2.77
CA LEU A 54 3.45 -5.62 3.47
C LEU A 54 3.50 -5.36 4.99
N PRO A 55 2.36 -5.41 5.68
CA PRO A 55 2.32 -5.33 7.13
C PRO A 55 2.99 -6.57 7.74
N VAL A 56 4.02 -6.36 8.57
CA VAL A 56 4.74 -7.46 9.26
C VAL A 56 4.09 -7.79 10.61
N GLU A 57 3.56 -6.78 11.30
CA GLU A 57 2.85 -6.96 12.57
C GLU A 57 1.35 -6.76 12.37
N ILE A 58 0.59 -7.84 12.51
CA ILE A 58 -0.87 -7.81 12.59
C ILE A 58 -1.31 -8.26 13.98
N TYR A 59 -1.28 -7.36 14.97
CA TYR A 59 -2.04 -7.61 16.19
C TYR A 59 -3.51 -7.66 15.81
N LEU A 60 -4.10 -8.86 15.80
CA LEU A 60 -5.53 -9.09 15.74
C LEU A 60 -6.19 -8.38 16.93
N LYS A 61 -6.44 -7.06 16.77
CA LYS A 61 -7.32 -6.14 17.51
C LYS A 61 -6.90 -4.70 17.21
N GLN A 62 -7.26 -4.18 16.04
CA GLN A 62 -7.53 -2.74 15.94
C GLN A 62 -9.04 -2.58 15.76
N PRO A 63 -9.77 -1.98 16.72
CA PRO A 63 -11.10 -1.48 16.38
C PRO A 63 -10.92 -0.50 15.23
N ARG A 64 -11.77 -0.61 14.19
CA ARG A 64 -11.81 0.38 13.10
C ARG A 64 -11.79 1.76 13.73
N ALA A 65 -10.75 2.57 13.43
CA ALA A 65 -10.70 3.94 13.90
C ALA A 65 -12.01 4.63 13.49
N PRO A 66 -12.69 5.37 14.39
CA PRO A 66 -13.88 6.11 14.01
C PRO A 66 -13.49 7.05 12.88
N LYS A 67 -14.29 7.06 11.80
CA LYS A 67 -14.15 8.03 10.73
C LYS A 67 -14.11 9.42 11.37
N GLY A 68 -13.07 10.20 11.05
CA GLY A 68 -12.92 11.55 11.56
C GLY A 68 -14.11 12.43 11.16
N PRO A 69 -14.32 13.57 11.84
CA PRO A 69 -15.49 14.43 11.66
C PRO A 69 -15.63 15.07 10.26
N SER A 70 -14.71 14.84 9.34
CA SER A 70 -14.74 15.39 7.97
C SER A 70 -15.67 14.66 6.99
N GLU A 71 -16.29 13.53 7.36
CA GLU A 71 -17.33 12.87 6.55
C GLU A 71 -18.77 13.16 7.04
N LEU A 72 -18.95 14.05 8.03
CA LEU A 72 -20.26 14.46 8.56
C LEU A 72 -20.58 15.93 8.20
N GLN A 73 -20.48 16.29 6.93
CA GLN A 73 -21.18 17.44 6.37
C GLN A 73 -21.72 17.07 4.98
N ALA A 74 -22.94 16.56 4.97
CA ALA A 74 -23.88 16.54 3.85
C ALA A 74 -25.28 16.80 4.43
#